data_AF-A0A1G8YDF1-F1
#
_entry.id   AF-A0A1G8YDF1-F1
#
_cell.length_a   1.000
_cell.length_b   1.000
_cell.length_c   1.000
_cell.angle_alpha   90.00
_cell.angle_beta   90.00
_cell.angle_gamma   90.00
#
_symmetry.space_group_name_H-M   'P 1'
#
loop_
_entity.id
_entity.type
_entity.pdbx_description
1 polymer ?
#
loop_
_entity_poly.entity_id
_entity_poly.type
_entity_poly.pdbx_seq_one_letter_code
_entity_poly.pdbx_strand_id
1 'polypeptide(L)'
;MINSLHSKRKQKGLAAIEAMITLPLLFLFFFAIGELGRAMYQYNQLNTLVRNACRYLATVSSVEPSGDVLLTDAQKNIASGLAVYGLSTGATARLNGLTTNDISITTTAGSDTITVSATYNWTPIFSSTMAGNYGQTVDYGFPLTATISMRALP
;
A
#
# COMPACT_ATOMS: atom_id res chain seq x y z
N MET A 1 -56.06 5.88 26.23
CA MET A 1 -54.95 5.19 25.52
C MET A 1 -54.57 5.83 24.16
N ILE A 2 -55.30 6.83 23.64
CA ILE A 2 -55.11 7.37 22.28
C ILE A 2 -53.98 8.42 22.19
N ASN A 3 -53.69 9.17 23.27
CA ASN A 3 -52.66 10.23 23.26
C ASN A 3 -51.20 9.72 23.20
N SER A 4 -50.92 8.46 23.56
CA SER A 4 -49.55 7.93 23.53
C SER A 4 -49.09 7.52 22.13
N LEU A 5 -50.03 7.17 21.23
CA LEU A 5 -49.73 6.79 19.84
C LEU A 5 -49.32 8.00 18.99
N HIS A 6 -49.90 9.18 19.26
CA HIS A 6 -49.58 10.42 18.54
C HIS A 6 -48.19 10.96 18.90
N SER A 7 -47.80 10.86 20.18
CA SER A 7 -46.45 11.20 20.66
C SER A 7 -45.38 10.28 20.04
N LYS A 8 -45.60 8.96 20.05
CA LYS A 8 -44.67 8.00 19.43
C LYS A 8 -44.52 8.21 17.91
N ARG A 9 -45.58 8.57 17.17
CA ARG A 9 -45.47 8.87 15.73
C ARG A 9 -44.68 10.16 15.45
N LYS A 10 -44.87 11.21 16.24
CA LYS A 10 -44.08 12.45 16.13
C LYS A 10 -42.59 12.23 16.45
N GLN A 11 -42.29 11.44 17.48
CA GLN A 11 -40.90 11.06 17.82
C GLN A 11 -40.24 10.21 16.72
N LYS A 12 -41.00 9.31 16.08
CA LYS A 12 -40.49 8.52 14.94
C LYS A 12 -40.17 9.37 13.71
N GLY A 13 -40.98 10.39 13.41
CA GLY A 13 -40.72 11.30 12.29
C GLY A 13 -39.47 12.16 12.50
N LEU A 14 -39.27 12.66 13.72
CA LEU A 14 -38.07 13.44 14.08
C LEU A 14 -36.81 12.57 14.01
N ALA A 15 -36.84 11.37 14.59
CA ALA A 15 -35.71 10.44 14.56
C ALA A 15 -35.32 10.04 13.13
N ALA A 16 -36.28 9.93 12.21
CA ALA A 16 -36.00 9.66 10.80
C ALA A 16 -35.24 10.82 10.13
N ILE A 17 -35.56 12.07 10.47
CA ILE A 17 -34.88 13.27 9.94
C ILE A 17 -33.47 13.37 10.52
N GLU A 18 -33.30 13.14 11.83
CA GLU A 18 -31.97 13.12 12.47
C GLU A 18 -31.09 12.03 11.84
N ALA A 19 -31.61 10.82 11.64
CA ALA A 19 -30.89 9.75 10.98
C ALA A 19 -30.53 10.09 9.52
N MET A 20 -31.42 10.76 8.78
CA MET A 20 -31.19 11.15 7.39
C MET A 20 -29.98 12.10 7.24
N ILE A 21 -29.72 12.94 8.24
CA ILE A 21 -28.57 13.86 8.23
C ILE A 21 -27.33 13.20 8.83
N THR A 22 -27.50 12.41 9.88
CA THR A 22 -26.39 11.82 10.65
C THR A 22 -25.76 10.62 9.93
N LEU A 23 -26.56 9.77 9.28
CA LEU A 23 -26.06 8.56 8.61
C LEU A 23 -25.10 8.86 7.45
N PRO A 24 -25.35 9.80 6.53
CA PRO A 24 -24.38 10.13 5.49
C PRO A 24 -23.03 10.58 6.06
N LEU A 25 -23.05 11.37 7.14
CA LEU A 25 -21.83 11.81 7.81
C LEU A 25 -21.10 10.64 8.48
N LEU A 26 -21.84 9.73 9.11
CA LEU A 26 -21.28 8.52 9.72
C LEU A 26 -20.64 7.60 8.67
N PHE A 27 -21.31 7.40 7.52
CA PHE A 27 -20.77 6.61 6.42
C PHE A 27 -19.52 7.25 5.81
N LEU A 28 -19.49 8.58 5.68
CA LEU A 28 -18.28 9.29 5.25
C LEU A 28 -17.09 8.94 6.15
N PHE A 29 -17.29 8.95 7.48
CA PHE A 29 -16.24 8.56 8.42
C PHE A 29 -15.85 7.09 8.31
N PHE A 30 -16.81 6.18 8.15
CA PHE A 30 -16.50 4.76 7.97
C PHE A 30 -15.69 4.49 6.70
N PHE A 31 -16.01 5.16 5.59
CA PHE A 31 -15.23 5.03 4.37
C PHE A 31 -13.84 5.64 4.51
N ALA A 32 -13.72 6.82 5.13
CA ALA A 32 -12.43 7.45 5.38
C ALA A 32 -11.51 6.56 6.23
N ILE A 33 -12.03 6.02 7.35
CA ILE A 33 -11.27 5.13 8.24
C ILE A 33 -10.96 3.80 7.53
N GLY A 34 -11.89 3.26 6.77
CA GLY A 34 -11.70 2.01 6.02
C GLY A 34 -10.61 2.14 4.95
N GLU A 35 -10.61 3.21 4.16
CA GLU A 35 -9.58 3.47 3.16
C GLU A 35 -8.22 3.73 3.81
N LEU A 36 -8.16 4.50 4.89
CA LEU A 36 -6.92 4.73 5.63
C LEU A 36 -6.35 3.42 6.19
N GLY A 37 -7.19 2.59 6.81
CA GLY A 37 -6.79 1.29 7.33
C GLY A 37 -6.25 0.37 6.22
N ARG A 38 -6.90 0.36 5.05
CA ARG A 38 -6.45 -0.40 3.89
C ARG A 38 -5.11 0.11 3.35
N ALA A 39 -4.91 1.42 3.25
CA ALA A 39 -3.65 2.03 2.84
C ALA A 39 -2.50 1.63 3.77
N MET A 40 -2.71 1.72 5.09
CA MET A 40 -1.73 1.28 6.09
C MET A 40 -1.42 -0.21 5.98
N TYR A 41 -2.44 -1.04 5.77
CA TYR A 41 -2.26 -2.47 5.59
C TYR A 41 -1.43 -2.79 4.34
N GLN A 42 -1.71 -2.14 3.21
CA GLN A 42 -0.94 -2.33 1.98
C GLN A 42 0.49 -1.79 2.08
N TYR A 43 0.71 -0.70 2.81
CA TYR A 43 2.05 -0.19 3.11
C TYR A 43 2.88 -1.22 3.92
N ASN A 44 2.27 -1.84 4.93
CA ASN A 44 2.94 -2.88 5.73
C ASN A 44 3.24 -4.14 4.90
N GLN A 45 2.30 -4.53 4.02
CA GLN A 45 2.55 -5.62 3.07
C GLN A 45 3.71 -5.29 2.12
N LEU A 46 3.74 -4.08 1.54
CA LEU A 46 4.83 -3.63 0.68
C LEU A 46 6.18 -3.70 1.41
N ASN A 47 6.24 -3.17 2.64
CA ASN A 47 7.45 -3.24 3.47
C ASN A 47 7.92 -4.67 3.71
N THR A 48 6.99 -5.60 3.95
CA THR A 48 7.32 -7.01 4.17
C THR A 48 7.89 -7.65 2.91
N LEU A 49 7.29 -7.39 1.74
CA LEU A 49 7.75 -7.92 0.46
C LEU A 49 9.14 -7.38 0.08
N VAL A 50 9.34 -6.07 0.19
CA VAL A 50 10.65 -5.42 -0.05
C VAL A 50 11.71 -5.94 0.92
N ARG A 51 11.36 -6.13 2.20
CA ARG A 51 12.26 -6.70 3.20
C ARG A 51 12.67 -8.12 2.85
N ASN A 52 11.75 -8.96 2.40
CA ASN A 52 12.05 -10.34 2.00
C ASN A 52 12.94 -10.39 0.76
N ALA A 53 12.70 -9.53 -0.23
CA ALA A 53 13.56 -9.39 -1.40
C ALA A 53 14.97 -8.93 -1.03
N CYS A 54 15.09 -7.90 -0.18
CA CYS A 54 16.38 -7.41 0.32
C CYS A 54 17.12 -8.48 1.12
N ARG A 55 16.42 -9.22 1.99
CA ARG A 55 17.00 -10.33 2.74
C ARG A 55 17.50 -11.44 1.83
N TYR A 56 16.74 -11.80 0.80
CA TYR A 56 17.18 -12.77 -0.20
C TYR A 56 18.49 -12.31 -0.85
N LEU A 57 18.55 -11.07 -1.35
CA LEU A 57 19.76 -10.52 -1.96
C LEU A 57 20.94 -10.55 -1.00
N ALA A 58 20.75 -10.11 0.26
CA ALA A 58 21.79 -10.16 1.28
C ALA A 58 22.34 -11.57 1.53
N THR A 59 21.55 -12.63 1.33
CA THR A 59 21.98 -14.02 1.52
C THR A 59 22.66 -14.64 0.30
N VAL A 60 22.40 -14.14 -0.91
CA VAL A 60 22.92 -14.74 -2.15
C VAL A 60 23.99 -13.90 -2.83
N SER A 61 24.13 -12.63 -2.44
CA SER A 61 25.15 -11.72 -2.92
C SER A 61 26.54 -12.15 -2.49
N SER A 62 27.55 -11.81 -3.29
CA SER A 62 28.96 -11.94 -2.90
C SER A 62 29.58 -10.56 -2.72
N VAL A 63 30.54 -10.44 -1.81
CA VAL A 63 31.26 -9.19 -1.55
C VAL A 63 32.69 -9.34 -2.04
N GLU A 64 33.11 -8.47 -2.94
CA GLU A 64 34.49 -8.41 -3.43
C GLU A 64 35.44 -7.88 -2.35
N PRO A 65 36.76 -8.13 -2.44
CA PRO A 65 37.74 -7.55 -1.51
C PRO A 65 37.74 -6.01 -1.47
N SER A 66 37.23 -5.35 -2.52
CA SER A 66 37.01 -3.90 -2.57
C SER A 66 35.85 -3.43 -1.68
N GLY A 67 35.05 -4.35 -1.14
CA GLY A 67 33.81 -4.08 -0.41
C GLY A 67 32.59 -3.96 -1.33
N ASP A 68 32.74 -4.11 -2.64
CA ASP A 68 31.63 -4.01 -3.59
C ASP A 68 30.74 -5.26 -3.56
N VAL A 69 29.43 -5.06 -3.57
CA VAL A 69 28.47 -6.15 -3.71
C VAL A 69 28.28 -6.51 -5.18
N LEU A 70 28.52 -7.77 -5.53
CA LEU A 70 28.23 -8.33 -6.84
C LEU A 70 26.83 -8.96 -6.87
N LEU A 71 25.99 -8.49 -7.80
CA LEU A 71 24.65 -9.02 -8.04
C LEU A 71 24.48 -9.36 -9.52
N THR A 72 24.11 -10.61 -9.79
CA THR A 72 23.72 -11.08 -11.13
C THR A 72 22.30 -10.65 -11.47
N ASP A 73 22.00 -10.55 -12.76
CA ASP A 73 20.64 -10.22 -13.22
C ASP A 73 19.61 -11.29 -12.80
N ALA A 74 20.04 -12.56 -12.72
CA ALA A 74 19.19 -13.64 -12.20
C ALA A 74 18.77 -13.39 -10.74
N GLN A 75 19.69 -12.97 -9.87
CA GLN A 75 19.38 -12.64 -8.48
C GLN A 75 18.46 -11.42 -8.37
N LYS A 76 18.67 -10.38 -9.19
CA LYS A 76 17.80 -9.20 -9.24
C LYS A 76 16.38 -9.56 -9.71
N ASN A 77 16.26 -10.46 -10.69
CA ASN A 77 14.97 -10.93 -11.18
C ASN A 77 14.22 -11.73 -10.10
N ILE A 78 14.89 -12.64 -9.39
CA ILE A 78 14.29 -13.39 -8.28
C ILE A 78 13.87 -12.45 -7.15
N ALA A 79 14.72 -11.49 -6.77
CA ALA A 79 14.40 -10.51 -5.74
C ALA A 79 13.21 -9.63 -6.13
N SER A 80 13.14 -9.19 -7.38
CA SER A 80 11.99 -8.42 -7.90
C SER A 80 10.71 -9.26 -7.90
N GLY A 81 10.80 -10.55 -8.26
CA GLY A 81 9.70 -11.49 -8.13
C GLY A 81 9.21 -11.62 -6.68
N LEU A 82 10.13 -11.77 -5.72
CA LEU A 82 9.81 -11.83 -4.29
C LEU A 82 9.14 -10.55 -3.81
N ALA A 83 9.58 -9.38 -4.28
CA ALA A 83 9.01 -8.08 -3.92
C ALA A 83 7.59 -7.86 -4.48
N VAL A 84 7.21 -8.52 -5.57
CA VAL A 84 5.91 -8.34 -6.25
C VAL A 84 4.93 -9.47 -5.94
N TYR A 85 5.38 -10.71 -6.08
CA TYR A 85 4.56 -11.92 -6.00
C TYR A 85 4.68 -12.64 -4.64
N GLY A 86 5.70 -12.31 -3.85
CA GLY A 86 6.08 -13.08 -2.66
C GLY A 86 6.75 -14.43 -2.98
N LEU A 87 7.10 -14.67 -4.25
CA LEU A 87 7.70 -15.89 -4.80
C LEU A 87 8.73 -15.50 -5.86
N SER A 88 9.70 -16.36 -6.19
CA SER A 88 10.70 -16.07 -7.22
C SER A 88 10.10 -15.75 -8.59
N THR A 89 8.95 -16.34 -8.90
CA THR A 89 8.15 -16.08 -10.10
C THR A 89 6.67 -16.20 -9.76
N GLY A 90 5.81 -15.42 -10.42
CA GLY A 90 4.37 -15.52 -10.23
C GLY A 90 3.58 -14.76 -11.29
N ALA A 91 2.29 -15.07 -11.39
CA ALA A 91 1.37 -14.38 -12.30
C ALA A 91 0.53 -13.30 -11.59
N THR A 92 0.35 -13.40 -10.28
CA THR A 92 -0.53 -12.51 -9.51
C THR A 92 0.27 -11.73 -8.48
N ALA A 93 0.36 -10.41 -8.68
CA ALA A 93 0.97 -9.49 -7.71
C ALA A 93 0.20 -9.51 -6.38
N ARG A 94 0.93 -9.40 -5.26
CA ARG A 94 0.33 -9.31 -3.92
C ARG A 94 -0.39 -7.98 -3.70
N LEU A 95 0.11 -6.93 -4.35
CA LEU A 95 -0.51 -5.62 -4.41
C LEU A 95 -0.95 -5.37 -5.85
N ASN A 96 -2.24 -5.17 -6.05
CA ASN A 96 -2.79 -5.00 -7.40
C ASN A 96 -2.18 -3.76 -8.08
N GLY A 97 -1.65 -3.92 -9.28
CA GLY A 97 -0.95 -2.87 -10.03
C GLY A 97 0.54 -2.74 -9.73
N LEU A 98 1.08 -3.45 -8.72
CA LEU A 98 2.52 -3.52 -8.49
C LEU A 98 3.17 -4.47 -9.50
N THR A 99 4.25 -4.01 -10.13
CA THR A 99 5.01 -4.75 -11.13
C THR A 99 6.49 -4.79 -10.78
N THR A 100 7.28 -5.62 -11.47
CA THR A 100 8.73 -5.68 -11.25
C THR A 100 9.45 -4.39 -11.67
N ASN A 101 8.83 -3.55 -12.51
CA ASN A 101 9.39 -2.25 -12.91
C ASN A 101 9.32 -1.21 -11.79
N ASP A 102 8.44 -1.43 -10.80
CA ASP A 102 8.30 -0.56 -9.64
C ASP A 102 9.35 -0.83 -8.55
N ILE A 103 10.21 -1.84 -8.77
CA ILE A 103 11.26 -2.27 -7.87
C ILE A 103 12.61 -1.72 -8.33
N SER A 104 13.31 -1.06 -7.42
CA SER A 104 14.67 -0.56 -7.63
C SER A 104 15.62 -1.27 -6.67
N ILE A 105 16.70 -1.85 -7.21
CA ILE A 105 17.75 -2.51 -6.45
C ILE A 105 19.05 -1.77 -6.72
N THR A 106 19.66 -1.22 -5.67
CA THR A 106 20.90 -0.46 -5.76
C THR A 106 21.93 -0.98 -4.76
N THR A 107 23.20 -0.87 -5.13
CA THR A 107 24.35 -1.13 -4.26
C THR A 107 25.21 0.12 -4.24
N THR A 108 25.94 0.34 -3.15
CA THR A 108 26.85 1.49 -3.02
C THR A 108 28.28 0.99 -3.21
N ALA A 109 29.04 1.61 -4.13
CA ALA A 109 30.44 1.25 -4.35
C ALA A 109 31.27 1.42 -3.07
N GLY A 110 32.14 0.45 -2.77
CA GLY A 110 32.93 0.37 -1.55
C GLY A 110 32.11 0.04 -0.29
N SER A 111 30.86 -0.42 -0.43
CA SER A 111 30.03 -0.86 0.68
C SER A 111 29.34 -2.18 0.39
N ASP A 112 29.33 -3.04 1.40
CA ASP A 112 28.58 -4.30 1.45
C ASP A 112 27.06 -4.11 1.58
N THR A 113 26.52 -2.90 1.39
CA THR A 113 25.09 -2.61 1.61
C THR A 113 24.29 -2.69 0.31
N ILE A 114 23.22 -3.48 0.35
CA ILE A 114 22.21 -3.61 -0.69
C ILE A 114 20.97 -2.84 -0.26
N THR A 115 20.45 -1.99 -1.14
CA THR A 115 19.21 -1.25 -0.93
C THR A 115 18.17 -1.70 -1.94
N VAL A 116 16.99 -2.08 -1.45
CA VAL A 116 15.83 -2.38 -2.27
C VAL A 116 14.74 -1.37 -1.96
N SER A 117 14.22 -0.72 -2.99
CA SER A 117 13.10 0.21 -2.89
C SER A 117 11.96 -0.24 -3.80
N ALA A 118 10.72 0.00 -3.38
CA ALA A 118 9.55 -0.20 -4.21
C ALA A 118 8.60 1.00 -4.08
N THR A 119 8.03 1.42 -5.21
CA THR A 119 7.02 2.49 -5.25
C THR A 119 5.68 1.91 -5.69
N TYR A 120 4.70 1.90 -4.80
CA TYR A 120 3.36 1.43 -5.09
C TYR A 120 2.38 2.59 -5.21
N ASN A 121 1.82 2.82 -6.39
CA ASN A 121 0.81 3.86 -6.61
C ASN A 121 -0.53 3.40 -6.02
N TRP A 122 -0.78 3.78 -4.77
CA TRP A 122 -2.01 3.40 -4.08
C TRP A 122 -3.20 4.19 -4.62
N THR A 123 -4.30 3.49 -4.88
CA THR A 123 -5.58 4.09 -5.29
C THR A 123 -6.70 3.67 -4.35
N PRO A 124 -7.62 4.58 -3.96
CA PRO A 124 -8.82 4.26 -3.16
C PRO A 124 -9.79 3.35 -3.94
N ILE A 125 -10.67 2.62 -3.22
CA ILE A 125 -11.68 1.75 -3.86
C ILE A 125 -12.86 2.56 -4.37
N PHE A 126 -13.29 3.57 -3.60
CA PHE A 126 -14.55 4.28 -3.87
C PHE A 126 -14.48 5.32 -4.99
N SER A 127 -13.27 5.66 -5.45
CA SER A 127 -12.92 6.39 -6.69
C SER A 127 -11.59 7.10 -6.43
N SER A 128 -10.62 6.99 -7.34
CA SER A 128 -9.39 7.80 -7.27
C SER A 128 -9.65 9.27 -7.54
N THR A 129 -10.75 9.59 -8.22
CA THR A 129 -11.12 10.95 -8.59
C THR A 129 -12.43 11.40 -7.95
N MET A 130 -12.44 12.53 -7.26
CA MET A 130 -13.69 13.20 -6.87
C MET A 130 -13.93 14.44 -7.73
N ALA A 131 -15.18 14.88 -7.78
CA ALA A 131 -15.54 16.14 -8.42
C ALA A 131 -14.82 17.30 -7.71
N GLY A 132 -13.90 17.92 -8.43
CA GLY A 132 -13.23 19.15 -8.05
C GLY A 132 -14.05 20.38 -8.46
N ASN A 133 -13.45 21.55 -8.34
CA ASN A 133 -14.13 22.79 -8.69
C ASN A 133 -14.21 22.94 -10.23
N TYR A 134 -15.34 23.48 -10.72
CA TYR A 134 -15.55 23.77 -12.15
C TYR A 134 -15.34 22.60 -13.12
N GLY A 135 -15.83 21.40 -12.78
CA GLY A 135 -15.78 20.23 -13.69
C GLY A 135 -14.41 19.57 -13.79
N GLN A 136 -13.43 20.00 -12.99
CA GLN A 136 -12.16 19.30 -12.82
C GLN A 136 -12.32 18.10 -11.90
N THR A 137 -11.46 17.11 -12.02
CA THR A 137 -11.34 16.00 -11.08
C THR A 137 -10.09 16.18 -10.23
N VAL A 138 -10.17 15.83 -8.94
CA VAL A 138 -9.00 15.78 -8.05
C VAL A 138 -8.63 14.33 -7.86
N ASP A 139 -7.37 13.97 -8.12
CA ASP A 139 -6.81 12.65 -7.84
C ASP A 139 -6.34 12.58 -6.38
N TYR A 140 -6.77 11.54 -5.68
CA TYR A 140 -6.44 11.26 -4.28
C TYR A 140 -5.58 10.01 -4.12
N GLY A 141 -5.13 9.40 -5.22
CA GLY A 141 -4.08 8.40 -5.20
C GLY A 141 -2.75 9.02 -4.76
N PHE A 142 -1.91 8.23 -4.09
CA PHE A 142 -0.58 8.68 -3.69
C PHE A 142 0.42 7.51 -3.68
N PRO A 143 1.71 7.78 -3.94
CA PRO A 143 2.72 6.74 -3.95
C PRO A 143 3.08 6.32 -2.51
N LEU A 144 3.01 5.02 -2.26
CA LEU A 144 3.56 4.37 -1.08
C LEU A 144 4.96 3.86 -1.41
N THR A 145 5.99 4.42 -0.78
CA THR A 145 7.39 4.01 -1.00
C THR A 145 7.90 3.23 0.19
N ALA A 146 8.45 2.05 -0.05
CA ALA A 146 9.15 1.26 0.96
C ALA A 146 10.60 1.03 0.54
N THR A 147 11.54 1.37 1.42
CA THR A 147 12.98 1.22 1.18
C THR A 147 13.60 0.45 2.34
N ILE A 148 14.30 -0.64 2.03
CA ILE A 148 15.01 -1.48 2.99
C ILE A 148 16.46 -1.62 2.53
N SER A 149 17.38 -1.46 3.47
CA SER A 149 18.80 -1.70 3.26
C SER A 149 19.30 -2.81 4.18
N MET A 150 20.13 -3.71 3.67
CA MET A 150 20.77 -4.78 4.43
C MET A 150 22.22 -4.94 3.98
N ARG A 151 23.09 -5.39 4.89
CA ARG A 151 24.44 -5.82 4.52
C ARG A 151 24.40 -7.20 3.87
N ALA A 152 25.20 -7.36 2.83
CA ALA A 152 25.52 -8.63 2.21
C ALA A 152 26.21 -9.54 3.24
N LEU A 153 25.80 -10.79 3.28
CA LEU A 153 26.48 -11.82 4.05
C LEU A 153 27.63 -12.38 3.19
N PRO A 154 28.85 -12.47 3.73
CA PRO A 154 29.99 -13.07 3.04
C PRO A 154 29.85 -14.58 2.88
#